data_AF-A0A970EB15-F1
#
_entry.id   AF-A0A970EB15-F1
#
_cell.length_a   1.000
_cell.length_b   1.000
_cell.length_c   1.000
_cell.angle_alpha   90.00
_cell.angle_beta   90.00
_cell.angle_gamma   90.00
#
_symmetry.space_group_name_H-M   'P 1'
#
loop_
_entity.id
_entity.type
_entity.pdbx_description
1 polymer ?
#
loop_
_entity_poly.entity_id
_entity_poly.type
_entity_poly.pdbx_seq_one_letter_code
_entity_poly.pdbx_strand_id
1 'polypeptide(L)'
;MNAQELKAYRTKLFSDVYSGIIPERIPIWDCLTTEYMIQYAGKDLMATQYNYTADVLLEIYEKAREVCRGDMPAGGFAHNAAALMFQQSRIMQMGATGFVQHPERSFMHEDEYDEFIKNPHEFILEKCYPRMYPGYAKGEVHRALNFAKYLLAVMDSNHAFAVAEATIAERYGLFRRPDGSVCMQMAPFDFIADFYRGFSKIPLDMRRRPEKLLAALEAVMPYMIWMGRPMVKSHLGCNMIMTHMAAFLNTKDFEKFYWPTFHKICHIAAEQGQAMQIFLEGDWTRFLDYLQDLPQGTQLWMEYGDPQKFKDKLGKKMVLGGFYPMTLLGRAGKQECIDKAKELIDILAPGGNFIFIMDKWALNINDIKPENYIAVLEYVAENGKYDNAGEPVTTAKKEDSIRKFSHLYPEFKSKYMPSFDEFKKEYPPVDERVEPLMRAAYEKYTRPVVNIM
;
A
#
# COMPACT_ATOMS: atom_id res chain seq x y z
N MET A 1 20.10 24.32 5.30
CA MET A 1 19.06 24.35 4.25
C MET A 1 17.78 24.88 4.88
N ASN A 2 17.11 25.83 4.25
CA ASN A 2 15.73 26.17 4.60
C ASN A 2 14.78 25.02 4.20
N ALA A 3 13.50 25.10 4.56
CA ALA A 3 12.55 24.01 4.31
C ALA A 3 12.37 23.68 2.82
N GLN A 4 12.38 24.69 1.94
CA GLN A 4 12.24 24.49 0.50
C GLN A 4 13.47 23.79 -0.10
N GLU A 5 14.67 24.23 0.29
CA GLU A 5 15.94 23.59 -0.10
C GLU A 5 16.00 22.14 0.40
N LEU A 6 15.54 21.89 1.63
CA LEU A 6 15.51 20.55 2.22
C LEU A 6 14.51 19.63 1.51
N LYS A 7 13.35 20.16 1.11
CA LYS A 7 12.36 19.45 0.31
C LYS A 7 12.92 19.06 -1.05
N ALA A 8 13.59 19.99 -1.73
CA ALA A 8 14.23 19.71 -3.02
C ALA A 8 15.33 18.65 -2.89
N TYR A 9 16.17 18.77 -1.85
CA TYR A 9 17.21 17.80 -1.53
C TYR A 9 16.64 16.39 -1.30
N ARG A 10 15.65 16.25 -0.41
CA ARG A 10 15.02 14.95 -0.12
C ARG A 10 14.28 14.38 -1.32
N THR A 11 13.61 15.22 -2.11
CA THR A 11 12.99 14.80 -3.36
C THR A 11 14.02 14.22 -4.32
N LYS A 12 15.21 14.83 -4.39
CA LYS A 12 16.32 14.31 -5.20
C LYS A 12 16.78 12.94 -4.70
N LEU A 13 16.94 12.74 -3.38
CA LEU A 13 17.34 11.44 -2.81
C LEU A 13 16.42 10.29 -3.29
N PHE A 14 15.10 10.47 -3.20
CA PHE A 14 14.15 9.46 -3.67
C PHE A 14 14.11 9.36 -5.20
N SER A 15 14.21 10.48 -5.91
CA SER A 15 14.25 10.48 -7.38
C SER A 15 15.45 9.70 -7.91
N ASP A 16 16.63 9.87 -7.30
CA ASP A 16 17.84 9.17 -7.67
C ASP A 16 17.65 7.65 -7.49
N VAL A 17 17.24 7.22 -6.28
CA VAL A 17 17.01 5.79 -5.99
C VAL A 17 15.99 5.16 -6.93
N TYR A 18 14.84 5.80 -7.14
CA TYR A 18 13.79 5.24 -8.01
C TYR A 18 14.14 5.28 -9.50
N SER A 19 15.16 6.05 -9.88
CA SER A 19 15.68 6.11 -11.25
C SER A 19 16.95 5.26 -11.45
N GLY A 20 17.39 4.50 -10.42
CA GLY A 20 18.59 3.67 -10.49
C GLY A 20 19.90 4.48 -10.47
N ILE A 21 19.89 5.65 -9.84
CA ILE A 21 21.05 6.51 -9.60
C ILE A 21 21.40 6.42 -8.11
N ILE A 22 22.68 6.33 -7.79
CA ILE A 22 23.16 6.32 -6.41
C ILE A 22 22.89 7.72 -5.81
N PRO A 23 22.08 7.84 -4.74
CA PRO A 23 21.77 9.14 -4.12
C PRO A 23 22.98 9.67 -3.33
N GLU A 24 22.91 10.91 -2.86
CA GLU A 24 23.97 11.49 -2.01
C GLU A 24 24.10 10.76 -0.66
N ARG A 25 22.98 10.30 -0.11
CA ARG A 25 22.91 9.41 1.05
C ARG A 25 21.70 8.49 0.98
N ILE A 26 21.69 7.46 1.82
CA ILE A 26 20.55 6.57 2.01
C ILE A 26 19.32 7.42 2.41
N PRO A 27 18.20 7.36 1.64
CA PRO A 27 16.93 7.94 2.07
C PRO A 27 16.38 7.16 3.27
N ILE A 28 15.73 7.87 4.19
CA ILE A 28 15.17 7.28 5.42
C ILE A 28 13.65 7.40 5.40
N TRP A 29 12.96 6.30 5.70
CA TRP A 29 11.52 6.27 5.86
C TRP A 29 11.13 5.95 7.31
N ASP A 30 10.42 6.87 7.96
CA ASP A 30 9.84 6.64 9.29
C ASP A 30 8.78 5.52 9.27
N CYS A 31 8.74 4.71 10.34
CA CYS A 31 7.83 3.57 10.50
C CYS A 31 6.90 3.71 11.71
N LEU A 32 6.43 4.92 12.00
CA LEU A 32 5.43 5.17 13.06
C LEU A 32 4.05 5.34 12.41
N THR A 33 3.05 4.58 12.85
CA THR A 33 1.67 4.75 12.36
C THR A 33 0.99 5.95 13.00
N THR A 34 -0.17 6.33 12.46
CA THR A 34 -1.03 7.35 13.06
C THR A 34 -1.44 6.97 14.48
N GLU A 35 -1.74 5.70 14.75
CA GLU A 35 -2.09 5.19 16.07
C GLU A 35 -0.95 5.37 17.09
N TYR A 36 0.29 5.06 16.70
CA TYR A 36 1.45 5.31 17.55
C TYR A 36 1.57 6.80 17.87
N MET A 37 1.48 7.66 16.85
CA MET A 37 1.64 9.10 17.02
C MET A 37 0.54 9.72 17.89
N ILE A 38 -0.72 9.24 17.79
CA ILE A 38 -1.81 9.65 18.68
C ILE A 38 -1.45 9.39 20.14
N GLN A 39 -0.98 8.18 20.45
CA GLN A 39 -0.59 7.79 21.81
C GLN A 39 0.63 8.59 22.29
N TYR A 40 1.63 8.81 21.42
CA TYR A 40 2.81 9.62 21.73
C TYR A 40 2.44 11.07 22.05
N ALA A 41 1.40 11.60 21.41
CA ALA A 41 0.86 12.93 21.73
C ALA A 41 0.02 12.97 23.03
N GLY A 42 -0.10 11.85 23.75
CA GLY A 42 -0.87 11.75 24.97
C GLY A 42 -2.38 11.82 24.76
N LYS A 43 -2.86 11.61 23.52
CA LYS A 43 -4.28 11.61 23.19
C LYS A 43 -4.88 10.22 23.32
N ASP A 44 -6.18 10.15 23.60
CA ASP A 44 -6.91 8.89 23.66
C ASP A 44 -7.01 8.28 22.25
N LEU A 45 -6.48 7.06 22.09
CA LEU A 45 -6.39 6.39 20.80
C LEU A 45 -7.76 6.17 20.15
N MET A 46 -8.73 5.68 20.93
CA MET A 46 -10.03 5.30 20.41
C MET A 46 -10.85 6.52 20.05
N ALA A 47 -10.99 7.49 20.96
CA ALA A 47 -11.77 8.69 20.74
C ALA A 47 -11.24 9.53 19.58
N THR A 48 -9.91 9.64 19.44
CA THR A 48 -9.28 10.41 18.37
C THR A 48 -9.62 9.85 16.98
N GLN A 49 -9.68 8.52 16.83
CA GLN A 49 -10.04 7.86 15.57
C GLN A 49 -11.48 8.11 15.10
N TYR A 50 -12.38 8.52 16.00
CA TYR A 50 -13.73 8.95 15.65
C TYR A 50 -13.83 10.43 15.28
N ASN A 51 -12.76 11.21 15.44
CA ASN A 51 -12.77 12.65 15.27
C ASN A 51 -11.45 13.18 14.68
N TYR A 52 -11.09 12.69 13.50
CA TYR A 52 -9.97 13.24 12.75
C TYR A 52 -10.30 14.62 12.20
N THR A 53 -9.71 15.66 12.79
CA THR A 53 -9.70 17.02 12.23
C THR A 53 -8.28 17.43 11.85
N ALA A 54 -8.14 18.38 10.92
CA ALA A 54 -6.82 18.85 10.49
C ALA A 54 -6.00 19.40 11.67
N ASP A 55 -6.62 20.14 12.59
CA ASP A 55 -5.94 20.71 13.76
C ASP A 55 -5.44 19.63 14.72
N VAL A 56 -6.26 18.62 15.01
CA VAL A 56 -5.89 17.51 15.88
C VAL A 56 -4.75 16.71 15.27
N LEU A 57 -4.83 16.38 13.97
CA LEU A 57 -3.78 15.68 13.25
C LEU A 57 -2.49 16.50 13.17
N LEU A 58 -2.59 17.81 12.95
CA LEU A 58 -1.43 18.69 12.93
C LEU A 58 -0.74 18.71 14.29
N GLU A 59 -1.48 18.83 15.40
CA GLU A 59 -0.92 18.75 16.76
C GLU A 59 -0.19 17.42 16.99
N ILE A 60 -0.79 16.30 16.57
CA ILE A 60 -0.19 14.96 16.67
C ILE A 60 1.11 14.88 15.86
N TYR A 61 1.08 15.33 14.61
CA TYR A 61 2.25 15.26 13.72
C TYR A 61 3.37 16.20 14.15
N GLU A 62 3.05 17.40 14.64
CA GLU A 62 4.00 18.31 15.27
C GLU A 62 4.70 17.64 16.45
N LYS A 63 3.92 17.01 17.35
CA LYS A 63 4.48 16.29 18.49
C LYS A 63 5.35 15.11 18.06
N ALA A 64 4.95 14.38 17.02
CA ALA A 64 5.73 13.28 16.47
C ALA A 64 7.09 13.72 15.89
N ARG A 65 7.27 14.99 15.50
CA ARG A 65 8.57 15.49 15.03
C ARG A 65 9.68 15.46 16.07
N GLU A 66 9.36 15.33 17.35
CA GLU A 66 10.35 15.08 18.40
C GLU A 66 11.11 13.76 18.15
N VAL A 67 10.43 12.76 17.58
CA VAL A 67 10.96 11.40 17.37
C VAL A 67 11.30 11.12 15.91
N CYS A 68 10.46 11.57 14.97
CA CYS A 68 10.63 11.30 13.54
C CYS A 68 11.91 11.94 12.96
N ARG A 69 12.62 11.22 12.10
CA ARG A 69 13.86 11.68 11.41
C ARG A 69 13.88 11.35 9.92
N GLY A 70 12.85 10.69 9.42
CA GLY A 70 12.70 10.32 8.02
C GLY A 70 12.56 11.51 7.08
N ASP A 71 12.78 11.21 5.81
CA ASP A 71 12.77 12.16 4.71
C ASP A 71 11.39 12.39 4.11
N MET A 72 10.39 11.63 4.56
CA MET A 72 8.98 11.76 4.19
C MET A 72 8.09 11.78 5.45
N PRO A 73 6.84 12.28 5.35
CA PRO A 73 5.91 12.25 6.48
C PRO A 73 5.72 10.82 7.02
N ALA A 74 5.70 10.70 8.35
CA ALA A 74 5.30 9.48 9.03
C ALA A 74 3.76 9.35 9.07
N GLY A 75 3.27 8.17 9.43
CA GLY A 75 1.84 7.85 9.43
C GLY A 75 1.39 7.12 8.17
N GLY A 76 0.07 7.16 7.93
CA GLY A 76 -0.60 6.40 6.88
C GLY A 76 -1.40 5.22 7.42
N PHE A 77 -2.25 4.63 6.57
CA PHE A 77 -3.13 3.48 6.86
C PHE A 77 -4.08 3.64 8.05
N ALA A 78 -4.34 4.88 8.47
CA ALA A 78 -5.30 5.16 9.53
C ALA A 78 -6.72 4.73 9.11
N HIS A 79 -7.39 4.00 10.00
CA HIS A 79 -8.75 3.57 9.77
C HIS A 79 -9.73 4.67 10.14
N ASN A 80 -10.79 4.83 9.35
CA ASN A 80 -11.85 5.79 9.66
C ASN A 80 -12.97 5.10 10.47
N ALA A 81 -12.86 5.15 11.80
CA ALA A 81 -13.81 4.47 12.69
C ALA A 81 -15.26 4.97 12.51
N ALA A 82 -15.45 6.26 12.21
CA ALA A 82 -16.77 6.84 11.94
C ALA A 82 -17.38 6.28 10.65
N ALA A 83 -16.58 6.13 9.59
CA ALA A 83 -17.02 5.54 8.33
C ALA A 83 -17.43 4.06 8.52
N LEU A 84 -16.61 3.28 9.22
CA LEU A 84 -16.89 1.85 9.51
C LEU A 84 -18.22 1.65 10.26
N MET A 85 -18.57 2.59 11.16
CA MET A 85 -19.83 2.58 11.91
C MET A 85 -21.06 2.62 10.99
N PHE A 86 -21.07 3.49 9.98
CA PHE A 86 -22.22 3.61 9.05
C PHE A 86 -22.41 2.36 8.19
N GLN A 87 -21.31 1.68 7.84
CA GLN A 87 -21.35 0.40 7.15
C GLN A 87 -21.81 -0.75 8.06
N GLN A 88 -21.71 -0.59 9.39
CA GLN A 88 -21.71 -1.69 10.36
C GLN A 88 -20.68 -2.76 9.98
N SER A 89 -19.47 -2.32 9.64
CA SER A 89 -18.43 -3.17 9.05
C SER A 89 -18.20 -4.46 9.84
N ARG A 90 -18.20 -5.59 9.12
CA ARG A 90 -17.79 -6.90 9.64
C ARG A 90 -16.37 -7.28 9.24
N ILE A 91 -15.79 -6.56 8.28
CA ILE A 91 -14.45 -6.78 7.78
C ILE A 91 -13.41 -6.03 8.62
N MET A 92 -13.74 -4.82 9.10
CA MET A 92 -12.89 -4.01 9.97
C MET A 92 -13.68 -3.53 11.16
N GLN A 93 -13.20 -3.78 12.38
CA GLN A 93 -13.94 -3.52 13.62
C GLN A 93 -13.05 -2.86 14.66
N MET A 94 -13.55 -1.80 15.30
CA MET A 94 -12.88 -1.17 16.44
C MET A 94 -12.81 -2.16 17.61
N GLY A 95 -11.60 -2.51 18.04
CA GLY A 95 -11.35 -3.34 19.20
C GLY A 95 -11.48 -2.56 20.51
N ALA A 96 -11.69 -3.26 21.62
CA ALA A 96 -11.81 -2.65 22.95
C ALA A 96 -10.54 -1.89 23.40
N THR A 97 -9.39 -2.22 22.82
CA THR A 97 -8.09 -1.57 23.07
C THR A 97 -7.85 -0.33 22.20
N GLY A 98 -8.80 0.05 21.33
CA GLY A 98 -8.68 1.20 20.44
C GLY A 98 -8.01 0.89 19.09
N PHE A 99 -7.58 -0.35 18.84
CA PHE A 99 -7.05 -0.74 17.53
C PHE A 99 -8.15 -1.35 16.66
N VAL A 100 -8.25 -0.92 15.41
CA VAL A 100 -9.11 -1.57 14.42
C VAL A 100 -8.52 -2.93 14.03
N GLN A 101 -9.37 -3.95 14.00
CA GLN A 101 -9.01 -5.34 13.73
C GLN A 101 -9.73 -5.86 12.50
N HIS A 102 -9.10 -6.78 11.78
CA HIS A 102 -9.67 -7.53 10.68
C HIS A 102 -10.05 -8.95 11.15
N PRO A 103 -11.26 -9.17 11.70
CA PRO A 103 -11.65 -10.49 12.18
C PRO A 103 -11.75 -11.49 11.02
N GLU A 104 -11.22 -12.70 11.22
CA GLU A 104 -11.34 -13.78 10.23
C GLU A 104 -12.82 -14.13 10.03
N ARG A 105 -13.28 -13.97 8.78
CA ARG A 105 -14.63 -14.32 8.34
C ARG A 105 -14.57 -14.77 6.88
N SER A 106 -15.59 -15.52 6.46
CA SER A 106 -15.81 -15.86 5.06
C SER A 106 -17.14 -15.29 4.60
N PHE A 107 -17.11 -14.53 3.51
CA PHE A 107 -18.25 -13.84 2.91
C PHE A 107 -18.66 -14.43 1.55
N MET A 108 -17.89 -15.36 1.00
CA MET A 108 -18.21 -16.17 -0.18
C MET A 108 -18.23 -17.63 0.23
N HIS A 109 -19.24 -18.40 -0.17
CA HIS A 109 -19.35 -19.83 0.12
C HIS A 109 -18.70 -20.68 -0.98
N GLU A 110 -18.47 -21.96 -0.65
CA GLU A 110 -17.69 -22.85 -1.50
C GLU A 110 -18.38 -23.31 -2.79
N ASP A 111 -19.71 -23.33 -2.77
CA ASP A 111 -20.58 -23.63 -3.90
C ASP A 111 -20.79 -22.42 -4.82
N GLU A 112 -20.31 -21.23 -4.42
CA GLU A 112 -20.52 -19.97 -5.16
C GLU A 112 -19.39 -19.61 -6.14
N TYR A 113 -18.33 -20.43 -6.23
CA TYR A 113 -17.20 -20.17 -7.15
C TYR A 113 -17.64 -19.98 -8.61
N ASP A 114 -18.58 -20.80 -9.10
CA ASP A 114 -18.99 -20.76 -10.51
C ASP A 114 -19.76 -19.46 -10.84
N GLU A 115 -20.38 -18.85 -9.84
CA GLU A 115 -21.03 -17.55 -9.99
C GLU A 115 -20.02 -16.41 -9.87
N PHE A 116 -19.11 -16.48 -8.90
CA PHE A 116 -18.00 -15.53 -8.76
C PHE A 116 -17.17 -15.44 -10.04
N ILE A 117 -16.78 -16.57 -10.62
CA ILE A 117 -15.95 -16.63 -11.83
C ILE A 117 -16.60 -15.92 -13.03
N LYS A 118 -17.93 -15.95 -13.14
CA LYS A 118 -18.63 -15.34 -14.28
C LYS A 118 -18.51 -13.82 -14.26
N ASN A 119 -18.72 -13.20 -13.09
CA ASN A 119 -18.70 -11.75 -12.92
C ASN A 119 -18.22 -11.41 -11.49
N PRO A 120 -16.89 -11.42 -11.23
CA PRO A 120 -16.37 -11.28 -9.87
C PRO A 120 -16.81 -10.00 -9.17
N HIS A 121 -16.77 -8.88 -9.89
CA HIS A 121 -17.11 -7.57 -9.34
C HIS A 121 -18.60 -7.47 -8.96
N GLU A 122 -19.50 -7.89 -9.86
CA GLU A 122 -20.93 -7.95 -9.59
C GLU A 122 -21.24 -8.89 -8.43
N PHE A 123 -20.63 -10.08 -8.39
CA PHE A 123 -20.80 -11.01 -7.28
C PHE A 123 -20.38 -10.38 -5.95
N ILE A 124 -19.26 -9.66 -5.92
CA ILE A 124 -18.79 -8.95 -4.73
C ILE A 124 -19.82 -7.91 -4.28
N LEU A 125 -20.29 -7.05 -5.18
CA LEU A 125 -21.26 -6.00 -4.87
C LEU A 125 -22.62 -6.55 -4.45
N GLU A 126 -23.11 -7.59 -5.11
CA GLU A 126 -24.46 -8.12 -4.91
C GLU A 126 -24.56 -9.12 -3.76
N LYS A 127 -23.51 -9.91 -3.50
CA LYS A 127 -23.52 -10.98 -2.50
C LYS A 127 -22.56 -10.73 -1.35
N CYS A 128 -21.30 -10.41 -1.62
CA CYS A 128 -20.33 -10.25 -0.54
C CYS A 128 -20.60 -8.98 0.28
N TYR A 129 -20.84 -7.83 -0.36
CA TYR A 129 -21.00 -6.54 0.33
C TYR A 129 -22.17 -6.50 1.29
N PRO A 130 -23.37 -7.01 0.95
CA PRO A 130 -24.45 -7.13 1.94
C PRO A 130 -24.09 -8.01 3.15
N ARG A 131 -23.22 -9.02 2.97
CA ARG A 131 -22.75 -9.89 4.06
C ARG A 131 -21.67 -9.20 4.91
N MET A 132 -20.79 -8.41 4.28
CA MET A 132 -19.71 -7.64 4.90
C MET A 132 -20.21 -6.39 5.63
N TYR A 133 -21.24 -5.74 5.09
CA TYR A 133 -21.76 -4.45 5.53
C TYR A 133 -23.28 -4.52 5.75
N PRO A 134 -23.74 -5.04 6.90
CA PRO A 134 -25.17 -5.08 7.25
C PRO A 134 -25.86 -3.71 7.20
N GLY A 135 -25.10 -2.60 7.31
CA GLY A 135 -25.63 -1.25 7.10
C GLY A 135 -26.22 -1.04 5.70
N TYR A 136 -25.76 -1.77 4.69
CA TYR A 136 -26.23 -1.69 3.31
C TYR A 136 -27.32 -2.71 2.98
N ALA A 137 -27.59 -3.65 3.88
CA ALA A 137 -28.57 -4.73 3.67
C ALA A 137 -29.99 -4.39 4.21
N LYS A 138 -30.23 -3.17 4.67
CA LYS A 138 -31.50 -2.73 5.31
C LYS A 138 -32.52 -2.11 4.34
N GLY A 139 -32.42 -2.44 3.05
CA GLY A 139 -33.23 -1.86 1.97
C GLY A 139 -32.59 -0.63 1.31
N GLU A 140 -33.16 -0.20 0.18
CA GLU A 140 -32.57 0.80 -0.72
C GLU A 140 -32.36 2.17 -0.06
N VAL A 141 -33.36 2.66 0.68
CA VAL A 141 -33.27 3.95 1.37
C VAL A 141 -32.15 3.95 2.41
N HIS A 142 -32.09 2.93 3.26
CA HIS A 142 -31.03 2.81 4.26
C HIS A 142 -29.65 2.66 3.62
N ARG A 143 -29.54 1.89 2.53
CA ARG A 143 -28.30 1.72 1.78
C ARG A 143 -27.81 3.05 1.22
N ALA A 144 -28.67 3.83 0.56
CA ALA A 144 -28.31 5.13 0.01
C ALA A 144 -27.85 6.10 1.12
N LEU A 145 -28.60 6.20 2.23
CA LEU A 145 -28.27 7.09 3.34
C LEU A 145 -26.99 6.67 4.08
N ASN A 146 -26.79 5.37 4.33
CA ASN A 146 -25.58 4.89 4.99
C ASN A 146 -24.35 5.00 4.10
N PHE A 147 -24.49 4.76 2.79
CA PHE A 147 -23.42 4.99 1.83
C PHE A 147 -23.05 6.48 1.75
N ALA A 148 -24.03 7.38 1.71
CA ALA A 148 -23.76 8.82 1.71
C ALA A 148 -23.02 9.28 2.99
N LYS A 149 -23.45 8.81 4.17
CA LYS A 149 -22.76 9.10 5.44
C LYS A 149 -21.34 8.55 5.48
N TYR A 150 -21.16 7.31 4.99
CA TYR A 150 -19.85 6.70 4.85
C TYR A 150 -18.93 7.54 3.95
N LEU A 151 -19.41 7.92 2.76
CA LEU A 151 -18.64 8.72 1.81
C LEU A 151 -18.25 10.09 2.39
N LEU A 152 -19.19 10.78 3.06
CA LEU A 152 -18.91 12.06 3.73
C LEU A 152 -17.84 11.88 4.82
N ALA A 153 -17.96 10.86 5.67
CA ALA A 153 -16.95 10.58 6.70
C ALA A 153 -15.56 10.30 6.10
N VAL A 154 -15.48 9.54 5.01
CA VAL A 154 -14.23 9.28 4.28
C VAL A 154 -13.66 10.56 3.69
N MET A 155 -14.49 11.38 3.04
CA MET A 155 -14.06 12.66 2.45
C MET A 155 -13.52 13.64 3.50
N ASP A 156 -14.22 13.79 4.62
CA ASP A 156 -13.83 14.68 5.71
C ASP A 156 -12.49 14.24 6.32
N SER A 157 -12.35 12.93 6.60
CA SER A 157 -11.10 12.38 7.14
C SER A 157 -9.94 12.51 6.15
N ASN A 158 -10.13 12.16 4.88
CA ASN A 158 -9.09 12.29 3.84
C ASN A 158 -8.66 13.75 3.68
N HIS A 159 -9.61 14.70 3.74
CA HIS A 159 -9.28 16.13 3.71
C HIS A 159 -8.44 16.55 4.92
N ALA A 160 -8.83 16.13 6.13
CA ALA A 160 -8.09 16.43 7.35
C ALA A 160 -6.64 15.91 7.30
N PHE A 161 -6.44 14.65 6.86
CA PHE A 161 -5.12 14.07 6.66
C PHE A 161 -4.31 14.82 5.61
N ALA A 162 -4.90 15.10 4.45
CA ALA A 162 -4.21 15.80 3.36
C ALA A 162 -3.71 17.19 3.77
N VAL A 163 -4.51 17.96 4.52
CA VAL A 163 -4.14 19.28 5.04
C VAL A 163 -3.01 19.19 6.06
N ALA A 164 -3.12 18.29 7.03
CA ALA A 164 -2.11 18.14 8.08
C ALA A 164 -0.76 17.65 7.51
N GLU A 165 -0.79 16.64 6.65
CA GLU A 165 0.43 16.11 6.01
C GLU A 165 1.09 17.12 5.07
N ALA A 166 0.32 17.88 4.29
CA ALA A 166 0.86 18.94 3.42
C ALA A 166 1.56 20.02 4.25
N THR A 167 0.94 20.42 5.36
CA THR A 167 1.45 21.44 6.26
C THR A 167 2.76 21.02 6.90
N ILE A 168 2.83 19.80 7.44
CA ILE A 168 4.05 19.24 8.05
C ILE A 168 5.14 19.05 7.00
N ALA A 169 4.80 18.53 5.82
CA ALA A 169 5.76 18.34 4.76
C ALA A 169 6.38 19.67 4.29
N GLU A 170 5.59 20.72 4.16
CA GLU A 170 6.11 22.04 3.77
C GLU A 170 6.96 22.66 4.89
N ARG A 171 6.49 22.62 6.13
CA ARG A 171 7.16 23.22 7.29
C ARG A 171 8.54 22.62 7.55
N TYR A 172 8.67 21.30 7.38
CA TYR A 172 9.89 20.55 7.65
C TYR A 172 10.66 20.12 6.41
N GLY A 173 10.23 20.56 5.22
CA GLY A 173 10.86 20.24 3.96
C GLY A 173 10.92 18.75 3.67
N LEU A 174 9.84 18.00 3.91
CA LEU A 174 9.78 16.55 3.68
C LEU A 174 9.40 16.25 2.22
N PHE A 175 9.97 15.18 1.68
CA PHE A 175 9.56 14.63 0.40
C PHE A 175 8.13 14.08 0.50
N ARG A 176 7.32 14.41 -0.50
CA ARG A 176 6.03 13.79 -0.75
C ARG A 176 6.01 13.23 -2.16
N ARG A 177 5.45 12.04 -2.30
CA ARG A 177 5.08 11.52 -3.62
C ARG A 177 4.03 12.45 -4.25
N PRO A 178 4.01 12.63 -5.58
CA PRO A 178 2.96 13.40 -6.24
C PRO A 178 1.57 12.87 -5.90
N ASP A 179 0.61 13.77 -5.67
CA ASP A 179 -0.75 13.38 -5.29
C ASP A 179 -1.38 12.50 -6.38
N GLY A 180 -2.04 11.42 -5.97
CA GLY A 180 -2.65 10.45 -6.89
C GLY A 180 -1.68 9.51 -7.60
N SER A 181 -0.36 9.58 -7.29
CA SER A 181 0.65 8.67 -7.83
C SER A 181 0.91 7.41 -7.00
N VAL A 182 0.25 7.27 -5.85
CA VAL A 182 0.20 6.02 -5.09
C VAL A 182 -1.17 5.40 -5.28
N CYS A 183 -1.21 4.12 -5.62
CA CYS A 183 -2.44 3.32 -5.59
C CYS A 183 -2.21 2.04 -4.78
N MET A 184 -3.27 1.58 -4.12
CA MET A 184 -3.28 0.25 -3.51
C MET A 184 -3.53 -0.79 -4.60
N GLN A 185 -2.69 -1.81 -4.63
CA GLN A 185 -2.80 -2.96 -5.48
C GLN A 185 -2.96 -4.22 -4.64
N MET A 186 -3.70 -5.20 -5.15
CA MET A 186 -3.97 -6.44 -4.44
C MET A 186 -3.46 -7.64 -5.24
N ALA A 187 -2.87 -8.62 -4.56
CA ALA A 187 -2.63 -9.92 -5.17
C ALA A 187 -3.97 -10.65 -5.25
N PRO A 188 -4.35 -11.28 -6.38
CA PRO A 188 -5.63 -11.96 -6.49
C PRO A 188 -5.85 -13.05 -5.45
N PHE A 189 -4.77 -13.75 -5.05
CA PHE A 189 -4.85 -14.76 -4.01
C PHE A 189 -5.13 -14.15 -2.64
N ASP A 190 -4.40 -13.09 -2.26
CA ASP A 190 -4.63 -12.37 -1.01
C ASP A 190 -6.02 -11.73 -1.01
N PHE A 191 -6.44 -11.11 -2.11
CA PHE A 191 -7.78 -10.52 -2.26
C PHE A 191 -8.90 -11.54 -1.98
N ILE A 192 -8.78 -12.77 -2.49
CA ILE A 192 -9.75 -13.83 -2.22
C ILE A 192 -9.63 -14.36 -0.78
N ALA A 193 -8.40 -14.55 -0.29
CA ALA A 193 -8.14 -15.09 1.04
C ALA A 193 -8.57 -14.11 2.15
N ASP A 194 -8.19 -12.85 2.07
CA ASP A 194 -8.44 -11.83 3.09
C ASP A 194 -9.92 -11.50 3.19
N PHE A 195 -10.58 -11.27 2.04
CA PHE A 195 -11.89 -10.61 2.05
C PHE A 195 -13.09 -11.53 1.80
N TYR A 196 -12.90 -12.74 1.27
CA TYR A 196 -14.05 -13.56 0.84
C TYR A 196 -14.01 -14.99 1.38
N ARG A 197 -12.87 -15.68 1.29
CA ARG A 197 -12.76 -17.08 1.71
C ARG A 197 -12.21 -17.23 3.12
N GLY A 198 -11.40 -16.30 3.60
CA GLY A 198 -10.76 -16.38 4.90
C GLY A 198 -9.56 -17.35 4.92
N PHE A 199 -8.65 -17.13 5.86
CA PHE A 199 -7.44 -17.93 6.06
C PHE A 199 -7.76 -19.40 6.40
N SER A 200 -8.92 -19.67 7.00
CA SER A 200 -9.29 -21.03 7.39
C SER A 200 -9.83 -21.87 6.23
N LYS A 201 -10.45 -21.23 5.23
CA LYS A 201 -11.11 -21.96 4.12
C LYS A 201 -10.28 -21.99 2.86
N ILE A 202 -9.47 -20.97 2.57
CA ILE A 202 -8.67 -20.94 1.35
C ILE A 202 -7.74 -22.16 1.19
N PRO A 203 -7.12 -22.73 2.26
CA PRO A 203 -6.29 -23.93 2.10
C PRO A 203 -7.11 -25.19 1.80
N LEU A 204 -8.37 -25.24 2.26
CA LEU A 204 -9.29 -26.33 1.89
C LEU A 204 -9.68 -26.22 0.42
N ASP A 205 -9.85 -25.01 -0.08
CA ASP A 205 -10.20 -24.75 -1.48
C ASP A 205 -9.07 -25.19 -2.42
N MET A 206 -7.82 -24.88 -2.08
CA MET A 206 -6.64 -25.34 -2.82
C MET A 206 -6.60 -26.88 -2.98
N ARG A 207 -7.06 -27.62 -1.97
CA ARG A 207 -7.05 -29.09 -1.97
C ARG A 207 -8.28 -29.69 -2.65
N ARG A 208 -9.47 -29.16 -2.38
CA ARG A 208 -10.76 -29.77 -2.78
C ARG A 208 -11.31 -29.22 -4.08
N ARG A 209 -10.92 -28.00 -4.48
CA ARG A 209 -11.41 -27.30 -5.67
C ARG A 209 -10.32 -26.44 -6.33
N PRO A 210 -9.11 -27.00 -6.57
CA PRO A 210 -7.97 -26.25 -7.12
C PRO A 210 -8.30 -25.54 -8.43
N GLU A 211 -9.05 -26.20 -9.32
CA GLU A 211 -9.40 -25.65 -10.64
C GLU A 211 -10.32 -24.44 -10.53
N LYS A 212 -11.31 -24.50 -9.62
CA LYS A 212 -12.22 -23.36 -9.37
C LYS A 212 -11.48 -22.18 -8.76
N LEU A 213 -10.57 -22.43 -7.82
CA LEU A 213 -9.74 -21.36 -7.26
C LEU A 213 -8.85 -20.72 -8.32
N LEU A 214 -8.16 -21.51 -9.14
CA LEU A 214 -7.34 -20.98 -10.24
C LEU A 214 -8.16 -20.14 -11.24
N ALA A 215 -9.34 -20.63 -11.62
CA ALA A 215 -10.25 -19.89 -12.48
C ALA A 215 -10.71 -18.56 -11.84
N ALA A 216 -10.98 -18.56 -10.53
CA ALA A 216 -11.36 -17.35 -9.80
C ALA A 216 -10.22 -16.31 -9.73
N LEU A 217 -8.98 -16.76 -9.54
CA LEU A 217 -7.79 -15.91 -9.51
C LEU A 217 -7.56 -15.21 -10.86
N GLU A 218 -7.75 -15.92 -11.97
CA GLU A 218 -7.65 -15.33 -13.32
C GLU A 218 -8.86 -14.44 -13.63
N ALA A 219 -10.08 -14.84 -13.23
CA ALA A 219 -11.30 -14.08 -13.50
C ALA A 219 -11.31 -12.70 -12.84
N VAL A 220 -10.70 -12.55 -11.65
CA VAL A 220 -10.65 -11.27 -10.93
C VAL A 220 -9.57 -10.32 -11.46
N MET A 221 -8.64 -10.79 -12.31
CA MET A 221 -7.52 -9.99 -12.82
C MET A 221 -7.93 -8.69 -13.50
N PRO A 222 -8.94 -8.61 -14.39
CA PRO A 222 -9.34 -7.35 -15.01
C PRO A 222 -9.70 -6.28 -13.98
N TYR A 223 -10.43 -6.66 -12.93
CA TYR A 223 -10.80 -5.75 -11.84
C TYR A 223 -9.57 -5.32 -11.04
N MET A 224 -8.68 -6.24 -10.67
CA MET A 224 -7.43 -5.91 -9.95
C MET A 224 -6.51 -4.99 -10.77
N ILE A 225 -6.39 -5.22 -12.08
CA ILE A 225 -5.63 -4.36 -12.99
C ILE A 225 -6.26 -2.96 -13.04
N TRP A 226 -7.58 -2.86 -13.04
CA TRP A 226 -8.30 -1.58 -13.04
C TRP A 226 -8.09 -0.82 -11.73
N MET A 227 -8.23 -1.48 -10.57
CA MET A 227 -8.01 -0.88 -9.24
C MET A 227 -6.57 -0.37 -9.09
N GLY A 228 -5.60 -1.15 -9.57
CA GLY A 228 -4.19 -0.82 -9.53
C GLY A 228 -3.76 0.32 -10.47
N ARG A 229 -4.66 1.00 -11.20
CA ARG A 229 -4.27 2.16 -12.02
C ARG A 229 -4.09 3.38 -11.12
N PRO A 230 -2.95 4.09 -11.16
CA PRO A 230 -2.81 5.36 -10.45
C PRO A 230 -3.57 6.49 -11.16
N MET A 231 -3.97 7.53 -10.43
CA MET A 231 -4.58 8.73 -11.02
C MET A 231 -3.55 9.56 -11.78
N VAL A 232 -2.32 9.61 -11.25
CA VAL A 232 -1.17 10.32 -11.81
C VAL A 232 -0.02 9.33 -11.96
N LYS A 233 0.56 9.23 -13.16
CA LYS A 233 1.76 8.41 -13.39
C LYS A 233 3.00 9.22 -13.02
N SER A 234 3.92 8.62 -12.27
CA SER A 234 5.16 9.27 -11.87
C SER A 234 6.19 8.23 -11.45
N HIS A 235 7.46 8.43 -11.82
CA HIS A 235 8.55 7.59 -11.33
C HIS A 235 8.75 7.69 -9.80
N LEU A 236 8.22 8.74 -9.18
CA LEU A 236 8.17 8.93 -7.71
C LEU A 236 6.97 8.24 -7.06
N GLY A 237 6.02 7.76 -7.85
CA GLY A 237 4.83 7.04 -7.42
C GLY A 237 5.03 5.52 -7.40
N CYS A 238 4.02 4.79 -6.95
CA CYS A 238 4.03 3.33 -6.95
C CYS A 238 2.64 2.71 -6.91
N ASN A 239 2.56 1.47 -7.37
CA ASN A 239 1.52 0.52 -6.99
C ASN A 239 1.97 -0.19 -5.71
N MET A 240 1.36 0.13 -4.57
CA MET A 240 1.71 -0.49 -3.30
C MET A 240 0.89 -1.76 -3.08
N ILE A 241 1.54 -2.86 -2.69
CA ILE A 241 0.92 -4.14 -2.40
C ILE A 241 1.49 -4.73 -1.11
N MET A 242 0.62 -5.29 -0.27
CA MET A 242 0.98 -6.08 0.91
C MET A 242 0.73 -7.56 0.57
N THR A 243 1.65 -8.43 0.96
CA THR A 243 1.59 -9.85 0.57
C THR A 243 1.32 -10.72 1.80
N HIS A 244 0.08 -11.15 1.99
CA HIS A 244 -0.32 -11.81 3.25
C HIS A 244 -0.13 -13.34 3.19
N MET A 245 -0.48 -14.01 2.08
CA MET A 245 -0.54 -15.48 2.02
C MET A 245 0.74 -16.15 1.54
N ALA A 246 1.55 -15.47 0.73
CA ALA A 246 2.66 -16.11 0.01
C ALA A 246 3.65 -16.83 0.93
N ALA A 247 4.02 -16.23 2.07
CA ALA A 247 4.95 -16.83 3.02
C ALA A 247 4.38 -18.06 3.75
N PHE A 248 3.05 -18.23 3.79
CA PHE A 248 2.39 -19.42 4.33
C PHE A 248 2.33 -20.59 3.34
N LEU A 249 2.54 -20.32 2.04
CA LEU A 249 2.51 -21.35 1.01
C LEU A 249 3.88 -22.05 0.90
N ASN A 250 3.86 -23.37 0.75
CA ASN A 250 5.03 -24.08 0.26
C ASN A 250 5.32 -23.69 -1.20
N THR A 251 6.53 -23.96 -1.70
CA THR A 251 6.96 -23.53 -3.03
C THR A 251 6.03 -24.00 -4.15
N LYS A 252 5.56 -25.25 -4.11
CA LYS A 252 4.66 -25.81 -5.13
C LYS A 252 3.31 -25.09 -5.16
N ASP A 253 2.75 -24.78 -3.99
CA ASP A 253 1.48 -24.08 -3.91
C ASP A 253 1.61 -22.60 -4.27
N PHE A 254 2.73 -21.96 -3.90
CA PHE A 254 3.07 -20.61 -4.34
C PHE A 254 3.16 -20.51 -5.87
N GLU A 255 3.94 -21.41 -6.50
CA GLU A 255 4.09 -21.48 -7.96
C GLU A 255 2.76 -21.68 -8.68
N LYS A 256 1.87 -22.47 -8.09
CA LYS A 256 0.58 -22.80 -8.70
C LYS A 256 -0.47 -21.70 -8.51
N PHE A 257 -0.65 -21.21 -7.29
CA PHE A 257 -1.81 -20.39 -6.92
C PHE A 257 -1.49 -18.91 -6.71
N TYR A 258 -0.25 -18.55 -6.39
CA TYR A 258 0.08 -17.17 -6.03
C TYR A 258 0.87 -16.47 -7.13
N TRP A 259 2.00 -17.07 -7.52
CA TRP A 259 2.98 -16.44 -8.39
C TRP A 259 2.42 -16.04 -9.77
N PRO A 260 1.65 -16.87 -10.50
CA PRO A 260 1.31 -16.57 -11.88
C PRO A 260 0.56 -15.25 -12.05
N THR A 261 -0.45 -14.99 -11.21
CA THR A 261 -1.24 -13.77 -11.27
C THR A 261 -0.53 -12.58 -10.61
N PHE A 262 0.17 -12.79 -9.50
CA PHE A 262 0.97 -11.76 -8.84
C PHE A 262 2.06 -11.20 -9.78
N HIS A 263 2.84 -12.09 -10.39
CA HIS A 263 3.87 -11.74 -11.36
C HIS A 263 3.30 -10.92 -12.53
N LYS A 264 2.18 -11.35 -13.11
CA LYS A 264 1.52 -10.62 -14.20
C LYS A 264 1.09 -9.21 -13.75
N ILE A 265 0.53 -9.06 -12.55
CA ILE A 265 0.15 -7.74 -12.00
C ILE A 265 1.36 -6.81 -11.87
N CYS A 266 2.49 -7.29 -11.36
CA CYS A 266 3.69 -6.47 -11.21
C CYS A 266 4.21 -5.96 -12.55
N HIS A 267 4.23 -6.84 -13.56
CA HIS A 267 4.64 -6.48 -14.92
C HIS A 267 3.65 -5.53 -15.60
N ILE A 268 2.34 -5.73 -15.41
CA ILE A 268 1.30 -4.82 -15.95
C ILE A 268 1.41 -3.42 -15.35
N ALA A 269 1.72 -3.29 -14.06
CA ALA A 269 1.99 -1.98 -13.45
C ALA A 269 3.19 -1.29 -14.13
N ALA A 270 4.27 -2.04 -14.37
CA ALA A 270 5.46 -1.53 -15.06
C ALA A 270 5.18 -1.15 -16.53
N GLU A 271 4.40 -1.96 -17.26
CA GLU A 271 3.93 -1.62 -18.62
C GLU A 271 3.15 -0.31 -18.64
N GLN A 272 2.40 -0.01 -17.58
CA GLN A 272 1.66 1.25 -17.44
C GLN A 272 2.55 2.43 -17.03
N GLY A 273 3.85 2.22 -16.83
CA GLY A 273 4.82 3.24 -16.45
C GLY A 273 4.96 3.45 -14.94
N GLN A 274 4.51 2.49 -14.12
CA GLN A 274 4.53 2.61 -12.66
C GLN A 274 5.33 1.48 -11.99
N ALA A 275 6.14 1.81 -10.99
CA ALA A 275 6.86 0.80 -10.21
C ALA A 275 5.94 0.13 -9.19
N MET A 276 6.22 -1.12 -8.84
CA MET A 276 5.61 -1.78 -7.69
C MET A 276 6.38 -1.41 -6.41
N GLN A 277 5.66 -1.24 -5.31
CA GLN A 277 6.17 -1.25 -3.94
C GLN A 277 5.54 -2.42 -3.20
N ILE A 278 6.35 -3.41 -2.84
CA ILE A 278 5.88 -4.71 -2.37
C ILE A 278 6.36 -4.89 -0.94
N PHE A 279 5.42 -4.93 0.00
CA PHE A 279 5.70 -5.40 1.36
C PHE A 279 5.67 -6.94 1.36
N LEU A 280 6.84 -7.52 1.53
CA LEU A 280 7.09 -8.96 1.60
C LEU A 280 6.94 -9.40 3.07
N GLU A 281 5.72 -9.74 3.49
CA GLU A 281 5.47 -10.25 4.84
C GLU A 281 5.99 -11.67 4.98
N GLY A 282 6.49 -11.99 6.17
CA GLY A 282 7.20 -13.24 6.38
C GLY A 282 8.58 -13.28 5.70
N ASP A 283 9.15 -14.48 5.61
CA ASP A 283 10.47 -14.70 4.98
C ASP A 283 10.32 -15.17 3.53
N TRP A 284 10.75 -14.31 2.61
CA TRP A 284 10.75 -14.56 1.16
C TRP A 284 12.09 -15.06 0.59
N THR A 285 13.07 -15.39 1.44
CA THR A 285 14.42 -15.83 1.00
C THR A 285 14.35 -17.03 0.04
N ARG A 286 13.39 -17.94 0.22
CA ARG A 286 13.19 -19.09 -0.68
C ARG A 286 12.65 -18.74 -2.08
N PHE A 287 12.20 -17.50 -2.27
CA PHE A 287 11.59 -17.01 -3.51
C PHE A 287 12.47 -15.98 -4.24
N LEU A 288 13.75 -15.85 -3.89
CA LEU A 288 14.67 -14.89 -4.50
C LEU A 288 14.76 -15.00 -6.04
N ASP A 289 14.72 -16.21 -6.60
CA ASP A 289 14.72 -16.41 -8.05
C ASP A 289 13.43 -15.87 -8.71
N TYR A 290 12.30 -15.98 -8.02
CA TYR A 290 11.03 -15.38 -8.47
C TYR A 290 11.08 -13.86 -8.39
N LEU A 291 11.55 -13.32 -7.27
CA LEU A 291 11.68 -11.87 -7.11
C LEU A 291 12.62 -11.26 -8.17
N GLN A 292 13.69 -11.96 -8.54
CA GLN A 292 14.61 -11.53 -9.61
C GLN A 292 13.91 -11.37 -10.97
N ASP A 293 12.80 -12.08 -11.20
CA ASP A 293 12.02 -12.01 -12.45
C ASP A 293 11.09 -10.78 -12.54
N LEU A 294 10.91 -10.03 -11.44
CA LEU A 294 10.09 -8.82 -11.43
C LEU A 294 10.74 -7.66 -12.23
N PRO A 295 9.98 -6.61 -12.59
CA PRO A 295 10.53 -5.44 -13.28
C PRO A 295 11.63 -4.72 -12.47
N GLN A 296 12.66 -4.22 -13.16
CA GLN A 296 13.71 -3.38 -12.57
C GLN A 296 13.13 -2.11 -11.93
N GLY A 297 13.67 -1.74 -10.78
CA GLY A 297 13.17 -0.62 -9.97
C GLY A 297 11.94 -0.96 -9.13
N THR A 298 11.53 -2.24 -9.07
CA THR A 298 10.56 -2.70 -8.06
C THR A 298 11.15 -2.44 -6.67
N GLN A 299 10.34 -1.84 -5.80
CA GLN A 299 10.70 -1.50 -4.44
C GLN A 299 10.25 -2.63 -3.53
N LEU A 300 11.19 -3.37 -2.98
CA LEU A 300 10.94 -4.49 -2.08
C LEU A 300 11.17 -4.04 -0.65
N TRP A 301 10.18 -4.30 0.19
CA TRP A 301 10.25 -4.06 1.62
C TRP A 301 10.10 -5.39 2.36
N MET A 302 11.15 -5.81 3.05
CA MET A 302 11.25 -7.13 3.66
C MET A 302 10.94 -7.07 5.16
N GLU A 303 10.00 -7.91 5.62
CA GLU A 303 9.80 -8.13 7.05
C GLU A 303 10.93 -9.01 7.62
N TYR A 304 11.20 -10.16 7.01
CA TYR A 304 12.28 -11.06 7.43
C TYR A 304 13.11 -11.56 6.24
N GLY A 305 14.26 -12.15 6.56
CA GLY A 305 15.13 -12.84 5.60
C GLY A 305 16.61 -12.53 5.82
N ASP A 306 17.45 -13.05 4.93
CA ASP A 306 18.90 -12.84 4.93
C ASP A 306 19.27 -11.63 4.05
N PRO A 307 19.63 -10.47 4.63
CA PRO A 307 19.89 -9.26 3.85
C PRO A 307 21.04 -9.42 2.85
N GLN A 308 22.05 -10.27 3.14
CA GLN A 308 23.17 -10.49 2.23
C GLN A 308 22.70 -11.22 0.97
N LYS A 309 21.88 -12.28 1.12
CA LYS A 309 21.34 -13.01 -0.04
C LYS A 309 20.44 -12.14 -0.91
N PHE A 310 19.63 -11.29 -0.30
CA PHE A 310 18.82 -10.33 -1.04
C PHE A 310 19.70 -9.32 -1.78
N LYS A 311 20.73 -8.79 -1.13
CA LYS A 311 21.66 -7.85 -1.78
C LYS A 311 22.37 -8.47 -2.97
N ASP A 312 22.96 -9.65 -2.78
CA ASP A 312 23.74 -10.35 -3.79
C ASP A 312 22.91 -10.66 -5.04
N LYS A 313 21.65 -11.08 -4.82
CA LYS A 313 20.77 -11.48 -5.93
C LYS A 313 20.07 -10.29 -6.58
N LEU A 314 19.52 -9.37 -5.79
CA LEU A 314 18.54 -8.38 -6.24
C LEU A 314 19.07 -6.94 -6.25
N GLY A 315 20.14 -6.62 -5.52
CA GLY A 315 20.56 -5.25 -5.22
C GLY A 315 20.90 -4.36 -6.43
N LYS A 316 21.27 -4.97 -7.57
CA LYS A 316 21.54 -4.24 -8.83
C LYS A 316 20.28 -3.96 -9.65
N LYS A 317 19.15 -4.57 -9.31
CA LYS A 317 17.90 -4.53 -10.09
C LYS A 317 16.73 -3.94 -9.30
N MET A 318 16.63 -4.25 -8.01
CA MET A 318 15.53 -3.85 -7.13
C MET A 318 15.99 -2.79 -6.13
N VAL A 319 15.07 -1.93 -5.71
CA VAL A 319 15.28 -1.06 -4.54
C VAL A 319 14.93 -1.87 -3.30
N LEU A 320 15.87 -2.03 -2.38
CA LEU A 320 15.70 -2.82 -1.16
C LEU A 320 15.39 -1.91 0.04
N GLY A 321 14.59 -2.43 0.97
CA GLY A 321 14.32 -1.83 2.27
C GLY A 321 13.80 -2.89 3.26
N GLY A 322 13.78 -2.56 4.56
CA GLY A 322 13.31 -3.44 5.61
C GLY A 322 14.45 -4.11 6.38
N PHE A 323 14.21 -5.33 6.86
CA PHE A 323 15.11 -6.14 7.70
C PHE A 323 15.47 -5.58 9.07
N TYR A 324 15.42 -4.26 9.28
CA TYR A 324 15.73 -3.69 10.58
C TYR A 324 14.61 -4.04 11.57
N PRO A 325 14.87 -4.87 12.61
CA PRO A 325 13.82 -5.40 13.46
C PRO A 325 13.25 -4.32 14.37
N MET A 326 12.00 -3.90 14.13
CA MET A 326 11.29 -2.90 14.94
C MET A 326 11.28 -3.27 16.43
N THR A 327 11.10 -4.56 16.73
CA THR A 327 11.07 -5.08 18.11
C THR A 327 12.38 -4.90 18.88
N LEU A 328 13.51 -4.72 18.18
CA LEU A 328 14.80 -4.44 18.81
C LEU A 328 14.77 -3.08 19.51
N LEU A 329 14.09 -2.09 18.91
CA LEU A 329 14.01 -0.73 19.44
C LEU A 329 13.33 -0.66 20.80
N GLY A 330 12.35 -1.54 21.06
CA GLY A 330 11.67 -1.63 22.36
C GLY A 330 12.44 -2.43 23.41
N ARG A 331 13.29 -3.39 23.01
CA ARG A 331 13.88 -4.38 23.92
C ARG A 331 15.35 -4.15 24.22
N ALA A 332 16.13 -3.75 23.24
CA ALA A 332 17.57 -3.65 23.33
C ALA A 332 18.06 -2.34 23.97
N GLY A 333 19.38 -2.29 24.20
CA GLY A 333 20.09 -1.06 24.51
C GLY A 333 20.35 -0.22 23.27
N LYS A 334 20.58 1.09 23.46
CA LYS A 334 20.81 2.05 22.37
C LYS A 334 21.95 1.62 21.43
N GLN A 335 23.07 1.16 21.98
CA GLN A 335 24.24 0.78 21.19
C GLN A 335 23.96 -0.45 20.31
N GLU A 336 23.27 -1.45 20.85
CA GLU A 336 22.88 -2.65 20.10
C GLU A 336 21.95 -2.32 18.92
N CYS A 337 21.05 -1.33 19.10
CA CYS A 337 20.21 -0.83 18.01
C CYS A 337 21.06 -0.17 16.91
N ILE A 338 22.03 0.67 17.29
CA ILE A 338 22.95 1.32 16.35
C ILE A 338 23.82 0.27 15.62
N ASP A 339 24.35 -0.72 16.34
CA ASP A 339 25.19 -1.77 15.78
C ASP A 339 24.41 -2.59 14.74
N LYS A 340 23.13 -2.87 14.98
CA LYS A 340 22.26 -3.51 13.99
C LYS A 340 22.02 -2.62 12.76
N ALA A 341 21.84 -1.31 12.95
CA ALA A 341 21.69 -0.37 11.83
C ALA A 341 22.97 -0.34 10.98
N LYS A 342 24.13 -0.32 11.63
CA LYS A 342 25.44 -0.39 10.98
C LYS A 342 25.60 -1.66 10.15
N GLU A 343 25.31 -2.82 10.73
CA GLU A 343 25.36 -4.11 10.03
C GLU A 343 24.53 -4.08 8.74
N LEU A 344 23.29 -3.57 8.80
CA LEU A 344 22.42 -3.50 7.63
C LEU A 344 22.91 -2.48 6.59
N ILE A 345 23.47 -1.35 7.02
CA ILE A 345 24.09 -0.38 6.10
C ILE A 345 25.28 -1.04 5.38
N ASP A 346 26.18 -1.70 6.11
CA ASP A 346 27.37 -2.35 5.56
C ASP A 346 27.01 -3.40 4.49
N ILE A 347 25.87 -4.09 4.66
CA ILE A 347 25.36 -5.08 3.71
C ILE A 347 24.59 -4.42 2.55
N LEU A 348 23.61 -3.58 2.85
CA LEU A 348 22.57 -3.19 1.88
C LEU A 348 22.92 -1.91 1.12
N ALA A 349 23.67 -0.99 1.71
CA ALA A 349 24.00 0.28 1.08
C ALA A 349 24.94 0.15 -0.13
N PRO A 350 26.07 -0.60 -0.09
CA PRO A 350 27.06 -0.59 -1.17
C PRO A 350 26.47 -0.76 -2.57
N GLY A 351 26.78 0.16 -3.49
CA GLY A 351 26.23 0.16 -4.85
C GLY A 351 24.82 0.76 -5.00
N GLY A 352 24.26 1.38 -3.95
CA GLY A 352 22.97 2.06 -3.98
C GLY A 352 21.76 1.13 -3.95
N ASN A 353 20.63 1.62 -4.47
CA ASN A 353 19.33 0.92 -4.48
C ASN A 353 18.85 0.47 -3.08
N PHE A 354 19.08 1.29 -2.07
CA PHE A 354 18.67 1.00 -0.69
C PHE A 354 17.98 2.20 -0.05
N ILE A 355 16.86 1.92 0.62
CA ILE A 355 16.14 2.87 1.48
C ILE A 355 16.14 2.27 2.88
N PHE A 356 16.57 3.04 3.88
CA PHE A 356 16.52 2.59 5.26
C PHE A 356 15.08 2.71 5.78
N ILE A 357 14.52 1.56 6.13
CA ILE A 357 13.17 1.39 6.68
C ILE A 357 13.18 0.14 7.55
N MET A 358 12.34 0.11 8.59
CA MET A 358 12.20 -1.00 9.53
C MET A 358 11.48 -2.19 8.88
N ASP A 359 11.48 -3.35 9.51
CA ASP A 359 10.79 -4.56 9.04
C ASP A 359 9.25 -4.42 9.04
N LYS A 360 8.71 -3.59 9.92
CA LYS A 360 7.29 -3.30 10.08
C LYS A 360 7.07 -1.95 10.76
N TRP A 361 5.81 -1.52 10.87
CA TRP A 361 5.45 -0.31 11.61
C TRP A 361 5.29 -0.53 13.13
N ALA A 362 5.60 0.51 13.90
CA ALA A 362 5.21 0.63 15.31
C ALA A 362 3.79 1.18 15.41
N LEU A 363 2.95 0.48 16.15
CA LEU A 363 1.51 0.75 16.31
C LEU A 363 1.19 1.20 17.74
N ASN A 364 1.87 0.60 18.73
CA ASN A 364 1.68 0.87 20.14
C ASN A 364 2.83 1.71 20.68
N ILE A 365 2.53 2.61 21.62
CA ILE A 365 3.54 3.46 22.26
C ILE A 365 4.69 2.67 22.91
N ASN A 366 4.43 1.41 23.30
CA ASN A 366 5.42 0.53 23.92
C ASN A 366 6.22 -0.34 22.94
N ASP A 367 5.95 -0.24 21.62
CA ASP A 367 6.68 -1.02 20.62
C ASP A 367 8.16 -0.60 20.53
N ILE A 368 8.44 0.68 20.82
CA ILE A 368 9.77 1.27 20.75
C ILE A 368 10.10 2.09 21.98
N LYS A 369 11.40 2.20 22.27
CA LYS A 369 11.93 3.30 23.09
C LYS A 369 12.26 4.49 22.16
N PRO A 370 11.65 5.68 22.33
CA PRO A 370 11.88 6.81 21.43
C PRO A 370 13.37 7.18 21.27
N GLU A 371 14.16 7.09 22.34
CA GLU A 371 15.60 7.38 22.31
C GLU A 371 16.40 6.40 21.44
N ASN A 372 15.97 5.13 21.36
CA ASN A 372 16.59 4.14 20.47
C ASN A 372 16.24 4.43 19.02
N TYR A 373 14.97 4.77 18.75
CA TYR A 373 14.49 5.10 17.42
C TYR A 373 15.22 6.33 16.84
N ILE A 374 15.31 7.41 17.64
CA ILE A 374 16.03 8.62 17.28
C ILE A 374 17.50 8.30 16.98
N ALA A 375 18.17 7.58 17.89
CA ALA A 375 19.59 7.29 17.75
C ALA A 375 19.92 6.47 16.49
N VAL A 376 19.06 5.53 16.13
CA VAL A 376 19.22 4.72 14.90
C VAL A 376 19.06 5.59 13.65
N LEU A 377 17.99 6.38 13.56
CA LEU A 377 17.76 7.19 12.37
C LEU A 377 18.79 8.32 12.21
N GLU A 378 19.23 8.93 13.31
CA GLU A 378 20.33 9.91 13.28
C GLU A 378 21.64 9.24 12.84
N TYR A 379 21.96 8.05 13.37
CA TYR A 379 23.12 7.29 12.93
C TYR A 379 23.09 7.00 11.42
N VAL A 380 21.95 6.55 10.88
CA VAL A 380 21.78 6.29 9.45
C VAL A 380 21.94 7.58 8.63
N ALA A 381 21.38 8.69 9.09
CA ALA A 381 21.49 9.98 8.38
C ALA A 381 22.94 10.48 8.32
N GLU A 382 23.72 10.26 9.39
CA GLU A 382 25.11 10.69 9.51
C GLU A 382 26.08 9.77 8.75
N ASN A 383 25.82 8.46 8.72
CA ASN A 383 26.74 7.43 8.20
C ASN A 383 26.28 6.83 6.86
N GLY A 384 25.14 7.23 6.33
CA GLY A 384 24.57 6.69 5.09
C GLY A 384 25.03 7.39 3.80
N LYS A 385 26.11 8.18 3.81
CA LYS A 385 26.58 8.91 2.62
C LYS A 385 27.28 7.98 1.63
N TYR A 386 27.11 8.27 0.34
CA TYR A 386 27.79 7.56 -0.74
C TYR A 386 28.95 8.37 -1.30
N ASP A 387 30.13 7.75 -1.40
CA ASP A 387 31.30 8.39 -2.02
C ASP A 387 31.17 8.54 -3.54
N ASN A 388 30.28 7.76 -4.16
CA ASN A 388 30.06 7.69 -5.60
C ASN A 388 28.64 8.11 -6.02
N ALA A 389 28.07 9.08 -5.30
CA ALA A 389 26.77 9.65 -5.62
C ALA A 389 26.68 10.17 -7.07
N GLY A 390 25.56 9.92 -7.73
CA GLY A 390 25.32 10.28 -9.13
C GLY A 390 25.71 9.19 -10.15
N GLU A 391 26.44 8.15 -9.75
CA GLU A 391 26.70 7.00 -10.62
C GLU A 391 25.44 6.14 -10.82
N PRO A 392 25.28 5.49 -11.99
CA PRO A 392 24.19 4.54 -12.21
C PRO A 392 24.44 3.24 -11.46
N VAL A 393 23.40 2.69 -10.82
CA VAL A 393 23.47 1.38 -10.13
C VAL A 393 23.68 0.22 -11.13
N THR A 394 23.16 0.37 -12.35
CA THR A 394 23.27 -0.62 -13.41
C THR A 394 23.21 0.03 -14.78
N THR A 395 23.83 -0.60 -15.78
CA THR A 395 23.72 -0.22 -17.20
C THR A 395 22.56 -0.92 -17.91
N ALA A 396 21.87 -1.85 -17.23
CA ALA A 396 20.70 -2.54 -17.76
C ALA A 396 19.52 -1.58 -17.92
N LYS A 397 18.82 -1.68 -19.06
CA LYS A 397 17.62 -0.89 -19.33
C LYS A 397 16.44 -1.48 -18.59
N LYS A 398 15.64 -0.60 -17.98
CA LYS A 398 14.43 -1.00 -17.26
C LYS A 398 13.44 -1.72 -18.17
N GLU A 399 13.32 -1.26 -19.41
CA GLU A 399 12.38 -1.77 -20.42
C GLU A 399 12.65 -3.25 -20.76
N ASP A 400 13.93 -3.66 -20.76
CA ASP A 400 14.34 -5.04 -21.06
C ASP A 400 13.89 -6.03 -19.98
N SER A 401 13.53 -5.54 -18.80
CA SER A 401 13.03 -6.35 -17.68
C SER A 401 11.51 -6.49 -17.66
N ILE A 402 10.77 -5.76 -18.50
CA ILE A 402 9.30 -5.72 -18.48
C ILE A 402 8.72 -6.73 -19.48
N ARG A 403 8.00 -7.72 -18.98
CA ARG A 403 7.22 -8.67 -19.79
C ARG A 403 5.83 -8.09 -20.03
N LYS A 404 5.31 -8.20 -21.26
CA LYS A 404 3.98 -7.68 -21.59
C LYS A 404 2.90 -8.72 -21.32
N PHE A 405 1.98 -8.43 -20.41
CA PHE A 405 0.81 -9.26 -20.07
C PHE A 405 -0.51 -8.50 -20.14
N SER A 406 -0.50 -7.17 -20.27
CA SER A 406 -1.74 -6.38 -20.34
C SER A 406 -2.70 -6.86 -21.43
N HIS A 407 -2.17 -7.30 -22.57
CA HIS A 407 -2.93 -7.84 -23.71
C HIS A 407 -3.66 -9.17 -23.44
N LEU A 408 -3.33 -9.88 -22.36
CA LEU A 408 -3.98 -11.13 -21.98
C LEU A 408 -5.33 -10.91 -21.29
N TYR A 409 -5.58 -9.69 -20.80
CA TYR A 409 -6.78 -9.38 -20.03
C TYR A 409 -7.65 -8.39 -20.79
N PRO A 410 -8.98 -8.62 -20.84
CA PRO A 410 -9.89 -7.63 -21.37
C PRO A 410 -9.89 -6.37 -20.49
N GLU A 411 -10.32 -5.26 -21.07
CA GLU A 411 -10.67 -4.09 -20.27
C GLU A 411 -11.77 -4.44 -19.26
N PHE A 412 -11.60 -4.00 -18.02
CA PHE A 412 -12.62 -4.17 -16.99
C PHE A 412 -13.90 -3.43 -17.36
N LYS A 413 -15.02 -4.16 -17.29
CA LYS A 413 -16.36 -3.64 -17.51
C LYS A 413 -17.25 -4.13 -16.38
N SER A 414 -18.21 -3.30 -15.99
CA SER A 414 -19.19 -3.61 -14.96
C SER A 414 -20.53 -3.02 -15.35
N LYS A 415 -21.63 -3.74 -15.10
CA LYS A 415 -22.98 -3.21 -15.37
C LYS A 415 -23.35 -2.03 -14.46
N TYR A 416 -22.61 -1.87 -13.35
CA TYR A 416 -22.75 -0.75 -12.42
C TYR A 416 -21.84 0.43 -12.78
N MET A 417 -21.04 0.31 -13.84
CA MET A 417 -20.12 1.34 -14.33
C MET A 417 -20.25 1.48 -15.85
N PRO A 418 -21.38 2.03 -16.33
CA PRO A 418 -21.55 2.26 -17.75
C PRO A 418 -20.45 3.18 -18.30
N SER A 419 -20.17 3.10 -19.59
CA SER A 419 -19.34 4.12 -20.25
C SER A 419 -20.03 5.48 -20.22
N PHE A 420 -19.27 6.56 -20.34
CA PHE A 420 -19.88 7.90 -20.47
C PHE A 420 -20.86 7.99 -21.65
N ASP A 421 -20.59 7.26 -22.75
CA ASP A 421 -21.47 7.24 -23.91
C ASP A 421 -22.77 6.45 -23.67
N GLU A 422 -22.80 5.54 -22.70
CA GLU A 422 -24.03 4.92 -22.22
C GLU A 422 -24.76 5.84 -21.23
N PHE A 423 -24.04 6.43 -20.26
CA PHE A 423 -24.59 7.39 -19.31
C PHE A 423 -25.31 8.57 -20.01
N LYS A 424 -24.70 9.14 -21.06
CA LYS A 424 -25.30 10.27 -21.77
C LYS A 424 -26.56 9.92 -22.57
N LYS A 425 -26.88 8.63 -22.79
CA LYS A 425 -28.16 8.23 -23.39
C LYS A 425 -29.32 8.41 -22.41
N GLU A 426 -29.05 8.20 -21.12
CA GLU A 426 -30.01 8.41 -20.05
C GLU A 426 -30.08 9.88 -19.62
N TYR A 427 -28.94 10.58 -19.68
CA TYR A 427 -28.83 11.99 -19.32
C TYR A 427 -28.09 12.77 -20.43
N PRO A 428 -28.77 13.13 -21.53
CA PRO A 428 -28.14 13.79 -22.67
C PRO A 428 -27.68 15.21 -22.35
N PRO A 429 -26.55 15.67 -22.92
CA PRO A 429 -26.11 17.05 -22.77
C PRO A 429 -27.16 17.99 -23.39
N VAL A 430 -27.53 19.02 -22.64
CA VAL A 430 -28.46 20.05 -23.12
C VAL A 430 -27.85 20.97 -24.20
N ASP A 431 -26.52 20.96 -24.33
CA ASP A 431 -25.74 21.77 -25.26
C ASP A 431 -24.38 21.08 -25.52
N GLU A 432 -23.87 21.13 -26.75
CA GLU A 432 -22.61 20.49 -27.13
C GLU A 432 -21.40 20.98 -26.30
N ARG A 433 -21.43 22.23 -25.82
CA ARG A 433 -20.38 22.80 -24.95
C ARG A 433 -20.32 22.13 -23.58
N VAL A 434 -21.40 21.48 -23.15
CA VAL A 434 -21.52 20.84 -21.83
C VAL A 434 -21.01 19.41 -21.87
N GLU A 435 -21.05 18.72 -23.02
CA GLU A 435 -20.61 17.31 -23.11
C GLU A 435 -19.18 17.08 -22.62
N PRO A 436 -18.16 17.90 -23.00
CA PRO A 436 -16.80 17.72 -22.50
C PRO A 436 -16.71 17.89 -20.97
N LEU A 437 -17.49 18.81 -20.40
CA LEU A 437 -17.54 19.05 -18.96
C LEU A 437 -18.23 17.90 -18.21
N MET A 438 -19.32 17.37 -18.78
CA MET A 438 -19.99 16.18 -18.26
C MET A 438 -19.09 14.96 -18.29
N ARG A 439 -18.33 14.75 -19.38
CA ARG A 439 -17.38 13.64 -19.49
C ARG A 439 -16.31 13.73 -18.41
N ALA A 440 -15.70 14.91 -18.25
CA ALA A 440 -14.70 15.15 -17.21
C ALA A 440 -15.27 14.91 -15.80
N ALA A 441 -16.50 15.36 -15.52
CA ALA A 441 -17.16 15.12 -14.25
C ALA A 441 -17.46 13.62 -14.02
N TYR A 442 -17.98 12.94 -15.03
CA TYR A 442 -18.28 11.51 -14.97
C TYR A 442 -17.03 10.68 -14.66
N GLU A 443 -15.95 10.91 -15.39
CA GLU A 443 -14.67 10.24 -15.17
C GLU A 443 -14.10 10.54 -13.78
N LYS A 444 -14.21 11.80 -13.32
CA LYS A 444 -13.74 12.24 -12.00
C LYS A 444 -14.45 11.53 -10.86
N TYR A 445 -15.76 11.30 -10.93
CA TYR A 445 -16.54 10.75 -9.81
C TYR A 445 -16.80 9.25 -9.90
N THR A 446 -16.78 8.65 -11.10
CA THR A 446 -17.03 7.20 -11.25
C THR A 446 -15.88 6.37 -10.69
N ARG A 447 -14.63 6.80 -10.90
CA ARG A 447 -13.45 6.03 -10.48
C ARG A 447 -13.24 6.00 -8.95
N PRO A 448 -13.31 7.11 -8.20
CA PRO A 448 -13.14 7.07 -6.75
C PRO A 448 -14.24 6.30 -6.03
N VAL A 449 -15.49 6.39 -6.49
CA VAL A 449 -16.63 5.68 -5.86
C VAL A 449 -16.43 4.17 -5.86
N VAL A 450 -15.79 3.61 -6.88
CA VAL A 450 -15.54 2.17 -7.01
C VAL A 450 -14.30 1.69 -6.26
N ASN A 451 -13.36 2.59 -5.94
CA ASN A 451 -12.25 2.30 -5.03
C ASN A 451 -12.64 2.45 -3.54
N ILE A 452 -13.72 3.19 -3.27
CA ILE A 452 -14.26 3.46 -1.93
C ILE A 452 -15.35 2.44 -1.56
N MET A 453 -16.06 1.90 -2.56
CA MET A 453 -16.93 0.73 -2.42
C MET A 453 -16.06 -0.50 -2.23
#